data_AF-A0A9W6WDK0-F1
#
_entry.id   AF-A0A9W6WDK0-F1
#
_cell.length_a   1.000
_cell.length_b   1.000
_cell.length_c   1.000
_cell.angle_alpha   90.00
_cell.angle_beta   90.00
_cell.angle_gamma   90.00
#
_symmetry.space_group_name_H-M   'P 1'
#
loop_
_entity.id
_entity.type
_entity.pdbx_description
1 polymer ?
#
loop_
_entity_poly.entity_id
_entity_poly.type
_entity_poly.pdbx_seq_one_letter_code
_entity_poly.pdbx_strand_id
1 'polypeptide(L)'
;MEAFDLDMLDTTPDDLIRNYTNVMSYDENNDFPDEYIIDEYLDWQDFDLVPADGYKVDLYEDPDLVVRGDIVMDNLGDGINYAFFNRISYVKPKVPTLGTILSAPDDDTSEDETIYGSNTDTHVVKKDEIVEVLLNNNDTGKHPMHLHGHVFQVVDRGPNYVDEPGPINYNESAPVEYPKYPMMRDVVVVPPQSWVRFRFKGDNPGVWFMHCQKKSVLN
;
A
#
# COMPACT_ATOMS: atom_id res chain seq x y z
N MET A 1 6.95 25.12 0.22
CA MET A 1 6.26 24.81 1.48
C MET A 1 5.93 23.33 1.48
N GLU A 2 6.19 22.65 2.58
CA GLU A 2 5.69 21.29 2.86
C GLU A 2 4.68 21.39 3.99
N ALA A 3 3.62 20.60 3.96
CA ALA A 3 2.59 20.62 5.00
C ALA A 3 2.28 19.19 5.46
N PHE A 4 1.88 19.07 6.73
CA PHE A 4 1.39 17.81 7.26
C PHE A 4 0.02 17.47 6.67
N ASP A 5 -0.18 16.19 6.35
CA ASP A 5 -1.52 15.63 6.15
C ASP A 5 -2.19 15.51 7.52
N LEU A 6 -3.05 16.48 7.86
CA LEU A 6 -3.68 16.57 9.17
C LEU A 6 -4.74 15.48 9.38
N ASP A 7 -5.28 14.89 8.31
CA ASP A 7 -6.26 13.80 8.39
C ASP A 7 -5.67 12.53 9.01
N MET A 8 -4.33 12.43 9.01
CA MET A 8 -3.58 11.28 9.51
C MET A 8 -3.20 11.40 10.99
N LEU A 9 -3.54 12.52 11.64
CA LEU A 9 -3.26 12.81 13.05
C LEU A 9 -4.52 12.59 13.90
N ASP A 10 -4.39 11.80 14.97
CA ASP A 10 -5.50 11.58 15.91
C ASP A 10 -5.92 12.87 16.63
N THR A 11 -4.97 13.77 16.84
CA THR A 11 -5.18 15.09 17.45
C THR A 11 -4.23 16.12 16.85
N THR A 12 -4.65 17.38 16.82
CA THR A 12 -3.82 18.51 16.36
C THR A 12 -3.62 19.50 17.50
N PRO A 13 -2.51 19.41 18.26
CA PRO A 13 -2.19 20.36 19.31
C PRO A 13 -2.10 21.80 18.77
N ASP A 14 -2.44 22.79 19.60
CA ASP A 14 -2.43 24.20 19.20
C ASP A 14 -1.01 24.73 18.92
N ASP A 15 0.01 24.13 19.52
CA ASP A 15 1.43 24.46 19.34
C ASP A 15 2.12 23.65 18.22
N LEU A 16 1.39 22.75 17.54
CA LEU A 16 1.92 22.00 16.42
C LEU A 16 2.14 22.91 15.21
N ILE A 17 3.40 23.03 14.78
CA ILE A 17 3.75 23.67 13.52
C ILE A 17 3.33 22.74 12.37
N ARG A 18 2.33 23.17 11.58
CA ARG A 18 1.65 22.32 10.58
C ARG A 18 2.28 22.34 9.19
N ASN A 19 3.21 23.25 8.96
CA ASN A 19 3.91 23.38 7.70
C ASN A 19 5.36 23.80 7.92
N TYR A 20 6.18 23.63 6.89
CA TYR A 20 7.57 24.04 6.90
C TYR A 20 7.89 24.80 5.61
N THR A 21 8.52 25.96 5.78
CA THR A 21 8.97 26.79 4.66
C THR A 21 10.47 26.58 4.47
N ASN A 22 10.80 25.84 3.41
CA ASN A 22 12.16 25.74 2.90
C ASN A 22 12.49 26.96 2.02
N VAL A 23 13.71 27.47 2.15
CA VAL A 23 14.17 28.64 1.41
C VAL A 23 15.05 28.19 0.23
N MET A 24 14.63 28.52 -0.97
CA MET A 24 15.44 28.40 -2.18
C MET A 24 16.00 29.78 -2.52
N SER A 25 17.24 30.06 -2.10
CA SER A 25 17.88 31.35 -2.42
C SER A 25 18.72 31.27 -3.68
N TYR A 26 18.55 32.25 -4.55
CA TYR A 26 19.35 32.44 -5.77
C TYR A 26 20.61 33.29 -5.51
N ASP A 27 20.65 34.02 -4.39
CA ASP A 27 21.77 34.87 -3.95
C ASP A 27 21.88 34.81 -2.42
N GLU A 28 23.08 34.63 -1.90
CA GLU A 28 23.34 34.57 -0.46
C GLU A 28 23.05 35.89 0.28
N ASN A 29 22.97 37.00 -0.45
CA ASN A 29 22.70 38.33 0.09
C ASN A 29 21.21 38.67 0.18
N ASN A 30 20.33 37.79 -0.30
CA ASN A 30 18.89 38.01 -0.19
C ASN A 30 18.42 37.80 1.25
N ASP A 31 17.44 38.61 1.65
CA ASP A 31 16.68 38.35 2.87
C ASP A 31 15.90 37.03 2.76
N PHE A 32 15.65 36.39 3.90
CA PHE A 32 14.81 35.20 3.94
C PHE A 32 13.37 35.57 3.56
N PRO A 33 12.72 34.81 2.66
CA PRO A 33 11.33 35.06 2.31
C PRO A 33 10.41 34.73 3.49
N ASP A 34 9.30 35.46 3.57
CA ASP A 34 8.20 35.10 4.46
C ASP A 34 7.56 33.77 4.05
N GLU A 35 6.72 33.22 4.93
CA GLU A 35 5.93 32.03 4.65
C GLU A 35 5.05 32.22 3.41
N TYR A 36 5.12 31.27 2.49
CA TYR A 36 4.29 31.28 1.30
C TYR A 36 2.93 30.65 1.58
N ILE A 37 1.90 31.48 1.78
CA ILE A 37 0.54 31.01 2.04
C ILE A 37 -0.08 30.45 0.75
N ILE A 38 -0.61 29.22 0.86
CA ILE A 38 -1.29 28.52 -0.23
C ILE A 38 -2.79 28.54 0.05
N ASP A 39 -3.59 28.96 -0.92
CA ASP A 39 -5.05 28.98 -0.79
C ASP A 39 -5.65 27.57 -0.78
N GLU A 40 -5.08 26.66 -1.58
CA GLU A 40 -5.51 25.27 -1.71
C GLU A 40 -4.33 24.35 -2.05
N TYR A 41 -4.25 23.19 -1.41
CA TYR A 41 -3.24 22.18 -1.75
C TYR A 41 -3.57 21.53 -3.09
N LEU A 42 -2.55 21.35 -3.93
CA LEU A 42 -2.66 20.56 -5.15
C LEU A 42 -2.94 19.10 -4.80
N ASP A 43 -4.19 18.68 -4.92
CA ASP A 43 -4.58 17.28 -4.87
C ASP A 43 -4.39 16.64 -6.25
N TRP A 44 -3.14 16.29 -6.56
CA TRP A 44 -2.81 15.64 -7.82
C TRP A 44 -2.96 14.13 -7.70
N GLN A 45 -3.84 13.57 -8.53
CA GLN A 45 -4.08 12.13 -8.61
C GLN A 45 -2.93 11.44 -9.36
N ASP A 46 -2.01 10.86 -8.61
CA ASP A 46 -0.93 10.02 -9.09
C ASP A 46 -1.41 8.78 -9.87
N PHE A 47 -2.64 8.32 -9.63
CA PHE A 47 -3.25 7.22 -10.39
C PHE A 47 -3.32 7.51 -11.90
N ASP A 48 -3.54 8.78 -12.27
CA ASP A 48 -3.67 9.21 -13.66
C ASP A 48 -2.32 9.37 -14.38
N LEU A 49 -1.20 9.12 -13.68
CA LEU A 49 0.12 9.15 -14.26
C LEU A 49 0.31 8.02 -15.27
N VAL A 50 0.83 8.38 -16.43
CA VAL A 50 1.25 7.40 -17.42
C VAL A 50 2.78 7.30 -17.38
N PRO A 51 3.36 6.08 -17.32
CA PRO A 51 4.81 5.93 -17.44
C PRO A 51 5.34 6.59 -18.70
N ALA A 52 6.57 7.14 -18.64
CA ALA A 52 7.22 7.72 -19.80
C ALA A 52 7.37 6.68 -20.93
N ASP A 53 7.46 7.11 -22.20
CA ASP A 53 7.34 6.23 -23.38
C ASP A 53 8.25 4.99 -23.40
N GLY A 54 9.43 5.03 -22.76
CA GLY A 54 10.34 3.88 -22.63
C GLY A 54 10.07 2.93 -21.45
N TYR A 55 9.13 3.27 -20.58
CA TYR A 55 8.76 2.53 -19.35
C TYR A 55 7.30 2.11 -19.35
N LYS A 56 6.57 2.35 -20.45
CA LYS A 56 5.19 1.89 -20.62
C LYS A 56 5.17 0.37 -20.68
N VAL A 57 4.43 -0.23 -19.77
CA VAL A 57 4.06 -1.64 -19.80
C VAL A 57 2.58 -1.68 -20.09
N ASP A 58 2.17 -2.42 -21.13
CA ASP A 58 0.75 -2.67 -21.38
C ASP A 58 0.15 -3.34 -20.12
N LEU A 59 -1.12 -3.05 -19.83
CA LEU A 59 -1.88 -3.71 -18.77
C LEU A 59 -1.65 -5.23 -18.82
N TYR A 60 -1.28 -5.82 -17.69
CA TYR A 60 -1.18 -7.27 -17.56
C TYR A 60 -2.53 -7.94 -17.81
N GLU A 61 -2.49 -9.17 -18.33
CA GLU A 61 -3.67 -10.00 -18.55
C GLU A 61 -4.44 -10.27 -17.25
N ASP A 62 -5.56 -10.99 -17.37
CA ASP A 62 -6.35 -11.36 -16.20
C ASP A 62 -5.49 -12.17 -15.22
N PRO A 63 -5.63 -11.92 -13.91
CA PRO A 63 -4.73 -12.51 -12.92
C PRO A 63 -4.94 -14.01 -12.78
N ASP A 64 -3.83 -14.74 -12.66
CA ASP A 64 -3.81 -16.16 -12.29
C ASP A 64 -4.11 -16.35 -10.80
N LEU A 65 -3.64 -15.40 -9.97
CA LEU A 65 -3.81 -15.38 -8.53
C LEU A 65 -4.35 -14.02 -8.07
N VAL A 66 -5.40 -14.03 -7.25
CA VAL A 66 -5.93 -12.82 -6.59
C VAL A 66 -5.72 -12.95 -5.09
N VAL A 67 -4.81 -12.15 -4.56
CA VAL A 67 -4.58 -12.00 -3.11
C VAL A 67 -5.47 -10.88 -2.60
N ARG A 68 -6.28 -11.17 -1.57
CA ARG A 68 -7.22 -10.21 -0.98
C ARG A 68 -6.72 -9.79 0.38
N GLY A 69 -6.89 -8.53 0.75
CA GLY A 69 -6.54 -8.03 2.07
C GLY A 69 -7.55 -7.01 2.56
N ASP A 70 -8.30 -7.36 3.60
CA ASP A 70 -9.14 -6.43 4.33
C ASP A 70 -8.33 -5.77 5.46
N ILE A 71 -8.03 -4.48 5.31
CA ILE A 71 -7.33 -3.66 6.30
C ILE A 71 -8.33 -3.25 7.38
N VAL A 72 -8.05 -3.59 8.63
CA VAL A 72 -8.86 -3.17 9.79
C VAL A 72 -7.99 -3.07 11.03
N MET A 73 -8.33 -2.12 11.90
CA MET A 73 -7.66 -1.90 13.19
C MET A 73 -8.63 -2.34 14.29
N ASP A 74 -8.22 -3.27 15.15
CA ASP A 74 -9.08 -3.81 16.21
C ASP A 74 -8.29 -4.20 17.46
N ASN A 75 -8.97 -4.28 18.60
CA ASN A 75 -8.36 -4.67 19.87
C ASN A 75 -8.38 -6.18 20.05
N LEU A 76 -7.26 -6.75 20.49
CA LEU A 76 -7.20 -8.15 20.93
C LEU A 76 -7.53 -8.28 22.43
N GLY A 77 -7.54 -9.53 22.93
CA GLY A 77 -7.90 -9.84 24.32
C GLY A 77 -6.97 -9.28 25.39
N ASP A 78 -5.81 -8.75 25.00
CA ASP A 78 -4.88 -7.99 25.83
C ASP A 78 -5.24 -6.50 25.95
N GLY A 79 -6.25 -6.04 25.21
CA GLY A 79 -6.71 -4.64 25.18
C GLY A 79 -5.83 -3.72 24.32
N ILE A 80 -4.88 -4.27 23.55
CA ILE A 80 -4.02 -3.53 22.64
C ILE A 80 -4.64 -3.54 21.24
N ASN A 81 -4.55 -2.40 20.54
CA ASN A 81 -5.00 -2.27 19.16
C ASN A 81 -3.93 -2.80 18.19
N TYR A 82 -4.35 -3.65 17.26
CA TYR A 82 -3.50 -4.23 16.23
C TYR A 82 -4.08 -3.94 14.86
N ALA A 83 -3.19 -3.91 13.86
CA ALA A 83 -3.57 -3.89 12.46
C ALA A 83 -3.69 -5.32 11.91
N PHE A 84 -4.65 -5.53 11.02
CA PHE A 84 -4.95 -6.81 10.42
C PHE A 84 -5.06 -6.71 8.90
N PHE A 85 -4.61 -7.77 8.23
CA PHE A 85 -5.11 -8.18 6.92
C PHE A 85 -5.98 -9.42 7.12
N ASN A 86 -7.23 -9.40 6.66
CA ASN A 86 -8.14 -10.57 6.75
C ASN A 86 -8.26 -11.17 8.16
N ARG A 87 -8.23 -10.33 9.21
CA ARG A 87 -8.24 -10.75 10.63
C ARG A 87 -6.95 -11.47 11.10
N ILE A 88 -5.88 -11.44 10.31
CA ILE A 88 -4.54 -11.88 10.68
C ILE A 88 -3.68 -10.65 10.96
N SER A 89 -3.17 -10.56 12.18
CA SER A 89 -2.10 -9.62 12.51
C SER A 89 -0.77 -10.36 12.35
N TYR A 90 0.15 -9.78 11.58
CA TYR A 90 1.40 -10.44 11.23
C TYR A 90 2.24 -10.72 12.48
N VAL A 91 2.64 -11.97 12.65
CA VAL A 91 3.59 -12.39 13.68
C VAL A 91 4.82 -12.96 13.01
N LYS A 92 5.97 -12.32 13.26
CA LYS A 92 7.25 -12.77 12.73
C LYS A 92 7.50 -14.25 13.07
N PRO A 93 7.78 -15.12 12.08
CA PRO A 93 8.04 -16.53 12.34
C PRO A 93 9.36 -16.73 13.09
N LYS A 94 9.47 -17.85 13.82
CA LYS A 94 10.69 -18.22 14.58
C LYS A 94 11.88 -18.49 13.66
N VAL A 95 11.61 -19.09 12.51
CA VAL A 95 12.59 -19.32 11.44
C VAL A 95 12.25 -18.34 10.32
N PRO A 96 13.22 -17.57 9.78
CA PRO A 96 12.97 -16.70 8.65
C PRO A 96 12.39 -17.48 7.47
N THR A 97 11.37 -16.95 6.79
CA THR A 97 10.66 -17.61 5.69
C THR A 97 11.62 -18.14 4.61
N LEU A 98 12.62 -17.36 4.22
CA LEU A 98 13.65 -17.80 3.27
C LEU A 98 14.46 -18.99 3.80
N GLY A 99 14.74 -19.03 5.10
CA GLY A 99 15.39 -20.19 5.74
C GLY A 99 14.52 -21.43 5.70
N THR A 100 13.21 -21.29 5.93
CA THR A 100 12.24 -22.37 5.78
C THR A 100 12.23 -22.91 4.35
N ILE A 101 12.11 -22.05 3.33
CA ILE A 101 12.15 -22.43 1.90
C ILE A 101 13.42 -23.21 1.59
N LEU A 102 14.60 -22.65 1.92
CA LEU A 102 15.90 -23.24 1.59
C LEU A 102 16.20 -24.55 2.33
N SER A 103 15.40 -24.91 3.34
CA SER A 103 15.54 -26.13 4.12
C SER A 103 14.39 -27.12 3.91
N ALA A 104 13.42 -26.79 3.06
CA ALA A 104 12.35 -27.70 2.68
C ALA A 104 12.93 -28.92 1.93
N PRO A 105 12.35 -30.13 2.11
CA PRO A 105 12.87 -31.35 1.52
C PRO A 105 12.69 -31.43 -0.01
N ASP A 106 11.71 -30.74 -0.55
CA ASP A 106 11.34 -30.72 -1.96
C ASP A 106 10.48 -29.48 -2.29
N ASP A 107 10.27 -29.25 -3.59
CA ASP A 107 9.48 -28.13 -4.09
C ASP A 107 8.02 -28.23 -3.62
N ASP A 108 7.43 -29.42 -3.63
CA ASP A 108 6.05 -29.67 -3.16
C ASP A 108 5.85 -29.17 -1.72
N THR A 109 6.82 -29.41 -0.84
CA THR A 109 6.78 -28.92 0.55
C THR A 109 6.99 -27.40 0.60
N SER A 110 7.89 -26.85 -0.21
CA SER A 110 8.13 -25.39 -0.25
C SER A 110 6.95 -24.62 -0.88
N GLU A 111 6.13 -25.24 -1.70
CA GLU A 111 4.94 -24.63 -2.27
C GLU A 111 3.71 -24.75 -1.33
N ASP A 112 3.81 -25.52 -0.24
CA ASP A 112 2.76 -25.62 0.78
C ASP A 112 2.81 -24.42 1.74
N GLU A 113 1.88 -23.47 1.57
CA GLU A 113 1.76 -22.26 2.41
C GLU A 113 1.71 -22.56 3.92
N THR A 114 1.23 -23.75 4.31
CA THR A 114 1.04 -24.11 5.73
C THR A 114 2.36 -24.20 6.49
N ILE A 115 3.49 -24.46 5.82
CA ILE A 115 4.80 -24.56 6.48
C ILE A 115 5.35 -23.21 6.96
N TYR A 116 4.82 -22.10 6.43
CA TYR A 116 5.25 -20.74 6.78
C TYR A 116 4.56 -20.20 8.02
N GLY A 117 3.50 -20.87 8.49
CA GLY A 117 2.81 -20.56 9.74
C GLY A 117 1.56 -19.71 9.55
N SER A 118 0.54 -19.98 10.36
CA SER A 118 -0.81 -19.44 10.25
C SER A 118 -0.97 -17.93 10.49
N ASN A 119 0.03 -17.29 11.10
CA ASN A 119 -0.01 -15.86 11.45
C ASN A 119 1.00 -15.04 10.61
N THR A 120 1.49 -15.60 9.51
CA THR A 120 2.42 -14.91 8.60
C THR A 120 1.77 -14.35 7.35
N ASP A 121 0.51 -14.75 7.07
CA ASP A 121 -0.25 -14.36 5.87
C ASP A 121 0.57 -14.56 4.57
N THR A 122 1.21 -15.72 4.47
CA THR A 122 2.11 -16.05 3.36
C THR A 122 1.32 -16.59 2.18
N HIS A 123 1.58 -16.04 1.00
CA HIS A 123 1.07 -16.53 -0.28
C HIS A 123 2.21 -17.04 -1.16
N VAL A 124 2.03 -18.20 -1.79
CA VAL A 124 2.98 -18.74 -2.76
C VAL A 124 2.58 -18.26 -4.15
N VAL A 125 3.53 -17.58 -4.82
CA VAL A 125 3.37 -17.07 -6.18
C VAL A 125 4.23 -17.91 -7.11
N LYS A 126 3.65 -18.44 -8.19
CA LYS A 126 4.41 -19.23 -9.15
C LYS A 126 5.10 -18.35 -10.18
N LYS A 127 6.09 -18.95 -10.82
CA LYS A 127 6.85 -18.28 -11.87
C LYS A 127 5.92 -17.80 -12.98
N ASP A 128 6.09 -16.54 -13.36
CA ASP A 128 5.38 -15.85 -14.42
C ASP A 128 3.87 -15.63 -14.19
N GLU A 129 3.31 -16.01 -13.04
CA GLU A 129 1.90 -15.71 -12.71
C GLU A 129 1.65 -14.21 -12.65
N ILE A 130 0.51 -13.76 -13.18
CA ILE A 130 -0.01 -12.43 -12.92
C ILE A 130 -0.77 -12.46 -11.60
N VAL A 131 -0.22 -11.76 -10.61
CA VAL A 131 -0.82 -11.62 -9.29
C VAL A 131 -1.53 -10.29 -9.20
N GLU A 132 -2.81 -10.32 -8.85
CA GLU A 132 -3.56 -9.12 -8.45
C GLU A 132 -3.69 -9.09 -6.93
N VAL A 133 -3.36 -7.95 -6.34
CA VAL A 133 -3.64 -7.67 -4.94
C VAL A 133 -4.83 -6.72 -4.87
N LEU A 134 -5.91 -7.15 -4.23
CA LEU A 134 -7.07 -6.34 -3.89
C LEU A 134 -7.04 -6.02 -2.41
N LEU A 135 -6.89 -4.73 -2.09
CA LEU A 135 -6.95 -4.24 -0.72
C LEU A 135 -8.23 -3.44 -0.51
N ASN A 136 -9.04 -3.85 0.47
CA ASN A 136 -10.14 -3.05 0.98
C ASN A 136 -9.72 -2.41 2.30
N ASN A 137 -9.91 -1.12 2.41
CA ASN A 137 -9.65 -0.37 3.63
C ASN A 137 -10.94 -0.23 4.42
N ASN A 138 -11.07 -1.02 5.49
CA ASN A 138 -12.18 -0.89 6.45
C ASN A 138 -11.82 0.04 7.62
N ASP A 139 -10.72 0.79 7.51
CA ASP A 139 -10.28 1.81 8.44
C ASP A 139 -10.48 3.22 7.85
N THR A 140 -10.57 4.23 8.72
CA THR A 140 -10.80 5.63 8.33
C THR A 140 -9.52 6.38 7.94
N GLY A 141 -8.34 5.79 8.18
CA GLY A 141 -7.06 6.38 7.80
C GLY A 141 -6.61 5.99 6.38
N LYS A 142 -5.63 6.74 5.84
CA LYS A 142 -4.93 6.41 4.59
C LYS A 142 -3.78 5.42 4.87
N HIS A 143 -3.62 4.38 4.05
CA HIS A 143 -2.57 3.37 4.23
C HIS A 143 -1.61 3.31 3.05
N PRO A 144 -0.37 3.83 3.17
CA PRO A 144 0.65 3.67 2.13
C PRO A 144 1.18 2.23 2.14
N MET A 145 0.71 1.42 1.20
CA MET A 145 1.01 0.00 1.06
C MET A 145 2.20 -0.20 0.12
N HIS A 146 3.24 -0.82 0.65
CA HIS A 146 4.48 -1.11 -0.05
C HIS A 146 4.62 -2.61 -0.35
N LEU A 147 5.10 -2.94 -1.55
CA LEU A 147 5.49 -4.30 -1.92
C LEU A 147 6.99 -4.34 -2.21
N HIS A 148 7.70 -5.24 -1.54
CA HIS A 148 9.12 -5.47 -1.81
C HIS A 148 9.32 -6.21 -3.14
N GLY A 149 10.47 -5.99 -3.78
CA GLY A 149 10.91 -6.76 -4.95
C GLY A 149 10.23 -6.46 -6.27
N HIS A 150 9.16 -5.65 -6.28
CA HIS A 150 8.38 -5.36 -7.46
C HIS A 150 8.00 -3.89 -7.56
N VAL A 151 7.89 -3.42 -8.80
CA VAL A 151 7.12 -2.23 -9.16
C VAL A 151 5.84 -2.76 -9.82
N PHE A 152 4.68 -2.39 -9.29
CA PHE A 152 3.38 -2.92 -9.70
C PHE A 152 2.56 -1.91 -10.52
N GLN A 153 1.66 -2.43 -11.35
CA GLN A 153 0.65 -1.66 -12.07
C GLN A 153 -0.53 -1.38 -11.15
N VAL A 154 -0.83 -0.12 -10.82
CA VAL A 154 -2.09 0.20 -10.10
C VAL A 154 -3.20 0.27 -11.14
N VAL A 155 -4.10 -0.69 -11.10
CA VAL A 155 -5.12 -0.88 -12.14
C VAL A 155 -6.46 -0.25 -11.76
N ASP A 156 -6.74 -0.14 -10.47
CA ASP A 156 -7.96 0.49 -9.96
C ASP A 156 -7.74 1.07 -8.56
N ARG A 157 -8.40 2.17 -8.26
CA ARG A 157 -8.36 2.86 -6.96
C ARG A 157 -9.67 3.60 -6.73
N GLY A 158 -10.35 3.31 -5.63
CA GLY A 158 -11.54 4.03 -5.23
C GLY A 158 -11.22 5.46 -4.75
N PRO A 159 -12.21 6.34 -4.59
CA PRO A 159 -12.01 7.67 -4.02
C PRO A 159 -11.86 7.61 -2.49
N ASN A 160 -11.57 8.76 -1.86
CA ASN A 160 -11.66 8.90 -0.41
C ASN A 160 -13.14 8.87 0.03
N TYR A 161 -13.53 7.94 0.91
CA TYR A 161 -14.89 7.89 1.48
C TYR A 161 -14.87 8.35 2.95
N VAL A 162 -14.75 9.66 3.18
CA VAL A 162 -14.64 10.22 4.54
C VAL A 162 -15.99 10.51 5.21
N ASP A 163 -17.03 10.77 4.41
CA ASP A 163 -18.37 11.15 4.91
C ASP A 163 -19.41 10.02 4.80
N GLU A 164 -18.97 8.83 4.36
CA GLU A 164 -19.85 7.67 4.20
C GLU A 164 -20.11 6.97 5.54
N PRO A 165 -21.28 6.32 5.72
CA PRO A 165 -21.65 5.65 6.97
C PRO A 165 -20.80 4.41 7.29
N GLY A 166 -19.95 3.97 6.36
CA GLY A 166 -19.01 2.87 6.54
C GLY A 166 -18.17 2.63 5.29
N PRO A 167 -17.25 1.66 5.33
CA PRO A 167 -16.37 1.36 4.22
C PRO A 167 -17.13 0.85 2.99
N ILE A 168 -16.68 1.31 1.83
CA ILE A 168 -17.16 0.88 0.53
C ILE A 168 -16.07 0.02 -0.10
N ASN A 169 -16.30 -1.28 -0.12
CA ASN A 169 -15.36 -2.25 -0.70
C ASN A 169 -15.55 -2.36 -2.21
N TYR A 170 -14.52 -2.88 -2.88
CA TYR A 170 -14.56 -3.10 -4.32
C TYR A 170 -15.74 -4.02 -4.71
N ASN A 171 -16.51 -3.61 -5.72
CA ASN A 171 -17.60 -4.40 -6.27
C ASN A 171 -17.15 -5.15 -7.53
N GLU A 172 -16.86 -6.45 -7.40
CA GLU A 172 -16.41 -7.31 -8.50
C GLU A 172 -17.43 -7.47 -9.64
N SER A 173 -18.72 -7.21 -9.37
CA SER A 173 -19.75 -7.29 -10.40
C SER A 173 -19.89 -6.00 -11.21
N ALA A 174 -19.26 -4.90 -10.75
CA ALA A 174 -19.28 -3.65 -11.48
C ALA A 174 -18.30 -3.72 -12.67
N PRO A 175 -18.68 -3.19 -13.84
CA PRO A 175 -17.73 -3.05 -14.94
C PRO A 175 -16.66 -2.03 -14.55
N VAL A 176 -15.40 -2.38 -14.79
CA VAL A 176 -14.25 -1.49 -14.61
C VAL A 176 -13.51 -1.37 -15.94
N GLU A 177 -13.16 -0.15 -16.31
CA GLU A 177 -12.27 0.13 -17.44
C GLU A 177 -10.87 0.39 -16.89
N TYR A 178 -9.91 -0.47 -17.26
CA TYR A 178 -8.52 -0.31 -16.84
C TYR A 178 -7.76 0.58 -17.82
N PRO A 179 -6.80 1.38 -17.34
CA PRO A 179 -5.91 2.14 -18.20
C PRO A 179 -5.06 1.18 -19.06
N LYS A 180 -4.87 1.51 -20.35
CA LYS A 180 -4.00 0.73 -21.24
C LYS A 180 -2.56 0.64 -20.73
N TYR A 181 -2.07 1.75 -20.18
CA TYR A 181 -0.76 1.86 -19.56
C TYR A 181 -0.95 2.32 -18.11
N PRO A 182 -1.19 1.40 -17.18
CA PRO A 182 -1.38 1.76 -15.77
C PRO A 182 -0.16 2.51 -15.24
N MET A 183 -0.37 3.40 -14.27
CA MET A 183 0.73 3.94 -13.48
C MET A 183 1.52 2.79 -12.84
N MET A 184 2.82 2.98 -12.61
CA MET A 184 3.69 1.97 -12.01
C MET A 184 4.48 2.53 -10.82
N ARG A 185 4.41 1.85 -9.66
CA ARG A 185 5.16 2.22 -8.44
C ARG A 185 5.30 1.05 -7.46
N ASP A 186 6.02 1.25 -6.37
CA ASP A 186 6.26 0.25 -5.31
C ASP A 186 5.51 0.54 -3.99
N VAL A 187 4.93 1.74 -3.83
CA VAL A 187 4.10 2.15 -2.69
C VAL A 187 2.83 2.82 -3.19
N VAL A 188 1.64 2.34 -2.86
CA VAL A 188 0.36 2.97 -3.21
C VAL A 188 -0.46 3.27 -1.97
N VAL A 189 -1.08 4.44 -1.91
CA VAL A 189 -2.00 4.77 -0.81
C VAL A 189 -3.34 4.08 -1.06
N VAL A 190 -3.78 3.27 -0.11
CA VAL A 190 -5.17 2.80 -0.03
C VAL A 190 -5.98 3.92 0.63
N PRO A 191 -6.96 4.51 -0.08
CA PRO A 191 -7.76 5.61 0.44
C PRO A 191 -8.62 5.20 1.64
N PRO A 192 -9.03 6.14 2.51
CA PRO A 192 -9.86 5.85 3.67
C PRO A 192 -11.18 5.23 3.22
N GLN A 193 -11.59 4.15 3.89
CA GLN A 193 -12.88 3.49 3.67
C GLN A 193 -13.13 3.02 2.22
N SER A 194 -12.07 2.75 1.46
CA SER A 194 -12.09 2.53 0.01
C SER A 194 -11.25 1.31 -0.40
N TRP A 195 -10.87 1.19 -1.67
CA TRP A 195 -10.06 0.08 -2.17
C TRP A 195 -8.92 0.51 -3.10
N VAL A 196 -7.96 -0.40 -3.27
CA VAL A 196 -6.93 -0.34 -4.31
C VAL A 196 -6.74 -1.74 -4.90
N ARG A 197 -6.52 -1.79 -6.21
CA ARG A 197 -6.09 -3.00 -6.92
C ARG A 197 -4.82 -2.73 -7.70
N PHE A 198 -3.84 -3.61 -7.53
CA PHE A 198 -2.62 -3.55 -8.31
C PHE A 198 -2.19 -4.94 -8.78
N ARG A 199 -1.51 -4.98 -9.92
CA ARG A 199 -1.00 -6.21 -10.54
C ARG A 199 0.52 -6.21 -10.62
N PHE A 200 1.13 -7.35 -10.37
CA PHE A 200 2.54 -7.60 -10.65
C PHE A 200 2.72 -9.00 -11.22
N LYS A 201 3.86 -9.23 -11.84
CA LYS A 201 4.22 -10.54 -12.40
C LYS A 201 5.18 -11.25 -11.45
N GLY A 202 4.99 -12.54 -11.20
CA GLY A 202 5.89 -13.40 -10.43
C GLY A 202 7.19 -13.73 -11.17
N ASP A 203 7.94 -12.71 -11.61
CA ASP A 203 9.16 -12.86 -12.40
C ASP A 203 10.46 -12.58 -11.62
N ASN A 204 10.35 -12.23 -10.34
CA ASN A 204 11.45 -12.04 -9.42
C ASN A 204 11.41 -13.09 -8.30
N PRO A 205 12.24 -14.16 -8.36
CA PRO A 205 12.26 -15.19 -7.32
C PRO A 205 12.80 -14.66 -5.98
N GLY A 206 12.03 -14.79 -4.91
CA GLY A 206 12.43 -14.35 -3.58
C GLY A 206 11.28 -14.37 -2.57
N VAL A 207 11.51 -13.77 -1.40
CA VAL A 207 10.50 -13.56 -0.37
C VAL A 207 10.26 -12.07 -0.24
N TRP A 208 9.02 -11.66 -0.46
CA TRP A 208 8.65 -10.26 -0.60
C TRP A 208 7.64 -9.88 0.47
N PHE A 209 7.99 -8.91 1.32
CA PHE A 209 7.06 -8.45 2.32
C PHE A 209 6.14 -7.39 1.71
N MET A 210 4.83 -7.52 1.91
CA MET A 210 3.88 -6.45 1.63
C MET A 210 3.40 -5.88 2.96
N HIS A 211 3.51 -4.56 3.14
CA HIS A 211 3.13 -3.94 4.39
C HIS A 211 2.77 -2.46 4.27
N CYS A 212 2.06 -1.93 5.26
CA CYS A 212 1.90 -0.49 5.41
C CYS A 212 3.25 0.13 5.84
N GLN A 213 3.64 1.24 5.21
CA GLN A 213 4.86 1.98 5.55
C GLN A 213 4.68 2.89 6.78
N LYS A 214 3.45 3.06 7.29
CA LYS A 214 3.21 3.77 8.55
C LYS A 214 3.81 2.94 9.69
N LYS A 215 4.88 3.44 10.30
CA LYS A 215 5.62 2.71 11.36
C LYS A 215 4.73 2.28 12.53
N SER A 216 3.71 3.05 12.89
CA SER A 216 2.78 2.69 13.97
C SER A 216 1.87 1.50 13.64
N VAL A 217 1.72 1.16 12.35
CA VAL A 217 0.89 0.05 11.85
C VAL A 217 1.73 -1.23 11.69
N LEU A 218 3.04 -1.10 11.50
CA LEU A 218 3.97 -2.22 11.27
C LEU A 218 4.53 -2.85 12.57
N ASN A 219 4.28 -2.25 13.73
CA ASN A 219 4.89 -2.67 15.01
C ASN A 219 4.07 -3.73 15.74
#